data_AF-A0A1M7L9W1-F1
#
_entry.id   AF-A0A1M7L9W1-F1
#
_cell.length_a   1.000
_cell.length_b   1.000
_cell.length_c   1.000
_cell.angle_alpha   90.00
_cell.angle_beta   90.00
_cell.angle_gamma   90.00
#
_symmetry.space_group_name_H-M   'P 1'
#
loop_
_entity.id
_entity.type
_entity.pdbx_description
1 polymer ?
#
loop_
_entity_poly.entity_id
_entity_poly.type
_entity_poly.pdbx_seq_one_letter_code
_entity_poly.pdbx_strand_id
1 'polypeptide(L)' 'MANYVPTMPKEDLLKLRETLKKTIQEDLEKYGEVTIGAVSTCAELEEVEERLKELV' A
#
# COMPACT_ATOMS: atom_id res chain seq x y z
N MET A 1 9.64 23.54 -1.44
CA MET A 1 10.44 22.30 -1.44
C MET A 1 9.67 21.32 -2.30
N ALA A 2 10.15 20.99 -3.50
CA ALA A 2 9.52 19.94 -4.29
C ALA A 2 9.67 18.64 -3.49
N ASN A 3 8.56 18.02 -3.09
CA ASN A 3 8.57 16.70 -2.47
C ASN A 3 8.99 15.71 -3.56
N TYR A 4 10.31 15.57 -3.70
CA TYR A 4 10.97 14.58 -4.52
C TYR A 4 10.75 13.23 -3.84
N VAL A 5 9.54 12.68 -3.97
CA VAL A 5 9.31 11.27 -3.66
C VAL A 5 10.09 10.51 -4.73
N PRO A 6 11.12 9.73 -4.36
CA PRO A 6 12.01 9.15 -5.34
C PRO A 6 11.21 8.23 -6.26
N THR A 7 11.59 8.28 -7.53
CA THR A 7 11.42 7.29 -8.61
C THR A 7 11.41 5.84 -8.12
N MET A 8 10.35 5.41 -7.45
CA MET A 8 10.17 4.03 -7.05
C MET A 8 9.78 3.24 -8.32
N PRO A 9 10.56 2.23 -8.74
CA PRO A 9 10.26 1.43 -9.91
C PRO A 9 8.87 0.79 -9.81
N LYS A 10 8.22 0.56 -10.95
CA LYS A 10 6.93 -0.16 -11.02
C LYS A 10 6.99 -1.50 -10.28
N GLU A 11 8.12 -2.21 -10.36
CA GLU A 11 8.33 -3.47 -9.64
C GLU A 11 8.32 -3.30 -8.12
N ASP A 12 8.91 -2.23 -7.59
CA ASP A 12 8.90 -1.95 -6.16
C ASP A 12 7.52 -1.50 -5.68
N LEU A 13 6.78 -0.73 -6.49
CA LEU A 13 5.38 -0.40 -6.20
C LEU A 13 4.48 -1.66 -6.18
N LEU A 14 4.73 -2.62 -7.08
CA LEU A 14 4.02 -3.90 -7.09
C LEU A 14 4.33 -4.73 -5.82
N LYS A 15 5.61 -4.81 -5.42
CA LYS A 15 6.01 -5.48 -4.17
C LYS A 15 5.41 -4.82 -2.94
N LEU A 16 5.38 -3.48 -2.93
CA LEU A 16 4.79 -2.70 -1.84
C LEU A 16 3.29 -2.98 -1.76
N ARG A 17 2.58 -2.96 -2.89
CA ARG A 17 1.15 -3.33 -2.97
C ARG A 17 0.87 -4.72 -2.41
N GLU A 18 1.65 -5.73 -2.77
CA GLU A 18 1.48 -7.09 -2.25
C GLU A 18 1.74 -7.16 -0.74
N THR A 19 2.76 -6.45 -0.27
CA THR A 19 3.10 -6.38 1.16
C THR A 19 1.96 -5.75 1.95
N LEU A 20 1.44 -4.59 1.50
CA LEU A 20 0.33 -3.88 2.15
C LEU A 20 -0.94 -4.74 2.17
N LYS A 21 -1.28 -5.40 1.05
CA LYS A 21 -2.42 -6.34 1.00
C LYS A 21 -2.27 -7.49 1.99
N LYS A 22 -1.06 -8.07 2.08
CA LYS A 22 -0.79 -9.16 3.00
C LYS A 22 -0.92 -8.70 4.45
N THR A 23 -0.39 -7.53 4.80
CA THR A 23 -0.53 -6.95 6.15
C THR A 23 -1.99 -6.73 6.52
N ILE A 24 -2.81 -6.18 5.62
CA ILE A 24 -4.26 -5.98 5.87
C ILE A 24 -4.96 -7.34 6.06
N GLN A 25 -4.59 -8.35 5.27
CA GLN A 25 -5.16 -9.69 5.39
C GLN A 25 -4.73 -10.38 6.69
N GLU A 26 -3.46 -10.27 7.09
CA GLU A 26 -2.96 -10.80 8.37
C GLU A 26 -3.65 -10.12 9.55
N ASP A 27 -3.90 -8.81 9.47
CA ASP A 27 -4.67 -8.07 10.48
C ASP A 27 -6.12 -8.58 10.56
N LEU A 28 -6.77 -8.77 9.40
CA LEU A 28 -8.11 -9.36 9.32
C LEU A 28 -8.17 -10.80 9.87
N GLU A 29 -7.20 -11.64 9.56
CA GLU A 29 -7.15 -13.02 10.06
C GLU A 29 -6.86 -13.07 11.57
N LYS A 30 -6.03 -12.15 12.08
CA LYS A 30 -5.61 -12.12 13.47
C LYS A 30 -6.64 -11.47 14.40
N TYR A 31 -7.28 -10.39 13.96
CA TYR A 31 -8.21 -9.62 14.78
C TYR A 31 -9.67 -9.82 14.38
N GLY A 32 -9.95 -10.44 13.22
CA GLY A 32 -11.31 -10.58 12.69
C GLY A 32 -11.88 -9.28 12.12
N GLU A 33 -11.14 -8.17 12.22
CA GLU A 33 -11.50 -6.85 11.74
C GLU A 33 -10.26 -6.07 11.30
N VAL A 34 -10.44 -5.10 10.40
CA VAL A 34 -9.38 -4.17 10.03
C VAL A 34 -9.16 -3.23 11.20
N THR A 35 -8.03 -3.35 11.90
CA THR A 35 -7.74 -2.47 13.02
C THR A 35 -7.46 -1.03 12.55
N ILE A 36 -7.53 -0.07 13.46
CA ILE A 36 -7.18 1.34 13.18
C ILE A 36 -5.75 1.46 12.61
N GLY A 37 -4.84 0.55 12.97
CA GLY A 37 -3.50 0.48 12.38
C GLY A 37 -3.53 0.11 10.89
N ALA A 38 -4.38 -0.85 10.52
CA ALA A 38 -4.55 -1.28 9.14
C ALA A 38 -5.30 -0.26 8.26
N VAL A 39 -6.02 0.72 8.85
CA VAL A 39 -6.63 1.84 8.08
C VAL A 39 -5.55 2.69 7.39
N SER A 40 -4.41 2.91 8.05
CA SER A 40 -3.28 3.63 7.43
C SER A 40 -2.69 2.81 6.29
N THR A 41 -2.52 1.50 6.49
CA THR A 41 -2.06 0.56 5.47
C THR A 41 -2.99 0.50 4.26
N CYS A 42 -4.31 0.60 4.46
CA CYS A 42 -5.29 0.69 3.38
C CYS A 42 -5.15 1.99 2.57
N ALA A 43 -4.93 3.13 3.23
CA ALA A 43 -4.73 4.41 2.54
C ALA A 43 -3.42 4.40 1.72
N GLU A 44 -2.34 3.83 2.27
CA GLU A 44 -1.09 3.64 1.54
C GLU A 44 -1.28 2.71 0.33
N LEU A 45 -2.08 1.66 0.47
CA LEU A 45 -2.38 0.74 -0.63
C LEU A 45 -3.13 1.44 -1.77
N GLU A 46 -4.09 2.32 -1.44
CA GLU A 46 -4.84 3.10 -2.41
C GLU A 46 -3.93 4.06 -3.18
N GLU A 47 -3.04 4.78 -2.49
CA GLU A 47 -2.05 5.65 -3.12
C GLU A 47 -1.12 4.87 -4.08
N VAL A 48 -0.66 3.69 -3.66
CA VAL A 48 0.17 2.81 -4.49
C VAL A 48 -0.58 2.30 -5.71
N GLU A 49 -1.87 1.92 -5.57
CA GLU A 49 -2.69 1.50 -6.70
C GLU A 49 -3.00 2.65 -7.68
N GLU A 50 -3.20 3.87 -7.20
CA GLU A 50 -3.36 5.06 -8.03
C GLU A 50 -2.09 5.34 -8.84
N ARG A 51 -0.93 5.35 -8.20
CA ARG A 51 0.36 5.53 -8.89
C ARG A 51 0.67 4.42 -9.88
N LEU A 52 0.29 3.17 -9.58
CA LEU A 52 0.42 2.05 -10.51
C LEU A 52 -0.48 2.23 -11.75
N LYS A 53 -1.66 2.83 -11.61
CA LYS A 53 -2.53 3.18 -12.76
C LYS A 53 -1.93 4.27 -13.61
N GLU A 54 -1.30 5.29 -13.02
CA GLU A 54 -0.61 6.35 -13.77
C GLU A 54 0.63 5.84 -14.53
N LEU A 55 1.20 4.72 -14.09
CA LEU A 55 2.35 4.04 -14.72
C LEU A 55 1.95 2.98 -15.78
N VAL A 56 0.67 2.87 -16.15
CA VAL A 56 0.14 1.91 -17.14
C VAL A 56 -0.37 2.63 -18.37
#